data_AF-A0A1Z8PWH6-F1
#
_entry.id   AF-A0A1Z8PWH6-F1
#
_cell.length_a   1.000
_cell.length_b   1.000
_cell.length_c   1.000
_cell.angle_alpha   90.00
_cell.angle_beta   90.00
_cell.angle_gamma   90.00
#
_symmetry.space_group_name_H-M   'P 1'
#
loop_
_entity.id
_entity.type
_entity.pdbx_description
1 polymer ?
#
loop_
_entity_poly.entity_id
_entity_poly.type
_entity_poly.pdbx_seq_one_letter_code
_entity_poly.pdbx_strand_id
1 'polypeptide(L)'
;MFKRRKPQSTLEKWQQFIWPREGWTRALKYTWQRTIRLNGSAHSIALGLAAGAFVSASPFMGMHLLIAALIAWLLGGNIIASAVGTWAGNPISFPFIWLATFNIGHLILGTEDKAGDLPELSLGLFIDAPIEALLPVILPMAIGGVVVGIVMAVATYYPSLWGVRFYQKRRRDKLDRAQAGIDNEASGHE
;
A
#
# COMPACT_ATOMS: atom_id res chain seq x y z
N MET A 1 -3.13 -28.98 -14.37
CA MET A 1 -3.91 -27.88 -13.75
C MET A 1 -4.67 -28.45 -12.54
N PHE A 2 -4.16 -28.25 -11.32
CA PHE A 2 -4.72 -28.89 -10.12
C PHE A 2 -6.04 -28.22 -9.71
N LYS A 3 -7.15 -28.93 -9.92
CA LYS A 3 -8.51 -28.53 -9.50
C LYS A 3 -8.60 -28.68 -7.97
N ARG A 4 -8.91 -27.60 -7.24
CA ARG A 4 -9.12 -27.64 -5.78
C ARG A 4 -10.37 -28.49 -5.46
N ARG A 5 -10.25 -29.39 -4.47
CA ARG A 5 -11.25 -30.43 -4.11
C ARG A 5 -12.50 -29.91 -3.36
N LYS A 6 -12.54 -28.66 -2.90
CA LYS A 6 -13.73 -28.03 -2.32
C LYS A 6 -13.91 -26.62 -2.89
N PRO A 7 -15.06 -26.27 -3.49
CA PRO A 7 -15.34 -24.91 -3.91
C PRO A 7 -15.42 -24.00 -2.66
N GLN A 8 -14.71 -22.88 -2.68
CA GLN A 8 -14.71 -21.95 -1.54
C GLN A 8 -16.08 -21.28 -1.43
N SER A 9 -16.68 -21.36 -0.24
CA SER A 9 -17.93 -20.67 0.09
C SER A 9 -17.74 -19.16 -0.06
N THR A 10 -18.79 -18.44 -0.48
CA THR A 10 -18.79 -16.97 -0.59
C THR A 10 -18.33 -16.32 0.72
N LEU A 11 -18.69 -16.91 1.85
CA LEU A 11 -18.30 -16.48 3.20
C LEU A 11 -16.81 -16.72 3.49
N GLU A 12 -16.23 -17.79 2.94
CA GLU A 12 -14.79 -18.07 3.02
C GLU A 12 -13.95 -17.14 2.12
N LYS A 13 -14.54 -16.60 1.03
CA LYS A 13 -13.90 -15.56 0.21
C LYS A 13 -13.83 -14.23 0.94
N TRP A 14 -14.93 -13.82 1.59
CA TRP A 14 -14.96 -12.62 2.44
C TRP A 14 -14.03 -12.76 3.66
N GLN A 15 -14.02 -13.92 4.30
CA GLN A 15 -13.06 -14.22 5.37
C GLN A 15 -11.62 -14.22 4.86
N GLN A 16 -11.31 -14.68 3.64
CA GLN A 16 -9.95 -14.61 3.09
C GLN A 16 -9.52 -13.19 2.71
N PHE A 17 -10.46 -12.31 2.38
CA PHE A 17 -10.19 -10.91 2.11
C PHE A 17 -9.78 -10.15 3.39
N ILE A 18 -10.48 -10.41 4.49
CA ILE A 18 -10.21 -9.79 5.80
C ILE A 18 -9.11 -10.55 6.57
N TRP A 19 -9.03 -11.87 6.40
CA TRP A 19 -8.14 -12.79 7.11
C TRP A 19 -7.68 -13.96 6.21
N PRO A 20 -6.64 -13.77 5.38
CA PRO A 20 -6.14 -14.85 4.53
C PRO A 20 -5.71 -16.03 5.41
N ARG A 21 -6.35 -17.20 5.24
CA ARG A 21 -6.09 -18.43 6.03
C ARG A 21 -4.62 -18.89 6.02
N GLU A 22 -3.82 -18.38 5.09
CA GLU A 22 -2.38 -18.67 5.00
C GLU A 22 -1.50 -17.70 5.81
N GLY A 23 -2.09 -16.69 6.47
CA GLY A 23 -1.42 -15.67 7.29
C GLY A 23 -0.93 -14.47 6.48
N TRP A 24 -1.00 -13.26 7.09
CA TRP A 24 -0.52 -12.00 6.51
C TRP A 24 0.91 -12.10 5.98
N THR A 25 1.77 -12.83 6.70
CA THR A 25 3.17 -13.05 6.35
C THR A 25 3.36 -13.79 5.02
N ARG A 26 2.49 -14.76 4.67
CA ARG A 26 2.61 -15.49 3.40
C ARG A 26 2.08 -14.69 2.22
N ALA A 27 0.95 -14.01 2.38
CA ALA A 27 0.42 -13.11 1.35
C ALA A 27 1.40 -11.97 1.07
N LEU A 28 1.91 -11.32 2.11
CA LEU A 28 2.98 -10.31 1.98
C LEU A 28 4.23 -10.91 1.34
N LYS A 29 4.70 -12.08 1.78
CA LYS A 29 5.88 -12.73 1.21
C LYS A 29 5.70 -13.07 -0.27
N TYR A 30 4.53 -13.54 -0.71
CA TYR A 30 4.28 -13.88 -2.11
C TYR A 30 4.21 -12.63 -2.99
N THR A 31 3.47 -11.61 -2.55
CA THR A 31 3.36 -10.34 -3.29
C THR A 31 4.71 -9.61 -3.30
N TRP A 32 5.44 -9.61 -2.18
CA TRP A 32 6.81 -9.10 -2.07
C TRP A 32 7.79 -9.84 -2.98
N GLN A 33 7.74 -11.17 -3.02
CA GLN A 33 8.57 -11.98 -3.93
C GLN A 33 8.24 -11.70 -5.39
N ARG A 34 6.97 -11.45 -5.73
CA ARG A 34 6.56 -11.03 -7.07
C ARG A 34 7.07 -9.62 -7.40
N THR A 35 6.97 -8.68 -6.47
CA THR A 35 7.48 -7.30 -6.62
C THR A 35 8.99 -7.26 -6.80
N ILE A 36 9.74 -8.07 -6.05
CA ILE A 36 11.20 -8.18 -6.16
C ILE A 36 11.65 -8.84 -7.47
N ARG A 37 10.84 -9.77 -8.02
CA ARG A 37 11.13 -10.46 -9.29
C ARG A 37 10.75 -9.63 -10.51
N LEU A 38 9.94 -8.58 -10.35
CA LEU A 38 9.61 -7.65 -11.43
C LEU A 38 10.84 -6.77 -11.74
N ASN A 39 11.12 -6.57 -13.03
CA ASN A 39 12.25 -5.80 -13.57
C ASN A 39 12.11 -4.28 -13.33
N GLY A 40 11.96 -3.86 -12.08
CA GLY A 40 11.84 -2.45 -11.68
C GLY A 40 13.07 -1.98 -10.90
N SER A 41 13.49 -0.74 -11.15
CA SER A 41 14.49 -0.08 -10.30
C SER A 41 13.98 0.00 -8.85
N ALA A 42 14.89 -0.02 -7.88
CA ALA A 42 14.52 0.13 -6.47
C ALA A 42 13.69 1.41 -6.22
N HIS A 43 13.96 2.45 -7.00
CA HIS A 43 13.20 3.70 -7.01
C HIS A 43 11.75 3.49 -7.46
N SER A 44 11.52 2.83 -8.60
CA SER A 44 10.15 2.59 -9.10
C SER A 44 9.31 1.76 -8.12
N ILE A 45 9.92 0.76 -7.46
CA ILE A 45 9.22 -0.04 -6.42
C ILE A 45 8.89 0.81 -5.20
N ALA A 46 9.85 1.57 -4.68
CA ALA A 46 9.64 2.45 -3.53
C ALA A 46 8.59 3.54 -3.81
N LEU A 47 8.60 4.10 -5.02
CA LEU A 47 7.63 5.10 -5.47
C LEU A 47 6.22 4.51 -5.61
N GLY A 48 6.11 3.27 -6.11
CA GLY A 48 4.85 2.54 -6.11
C GLY A 48 4.31 2.36 -4.68
N LEU A 49 5.13 1.83 -3.77
CA LEU A 49 4.74 1.64 -2.35
C LEU A 49 4.31 2.96 -1.69
N ALA A 50 5.05 4.04 -1.94
CA ALA A 50 4.74 5.38 -1.44
C ALA A 50 3.41 5.91 -2.00
N ALA A 51 3.13 5.70 -3.29
CA ALA A 51 1.85 6.06 -3.90
C ALA A 51 0.68 5.29 -3.27
N GLY A 52 0.86 3.99 -2.97
CA GLY A 52 -0.14 3.20 -2.25
C GLY A 52 -0.41 3.74 -0.85
N ALA A 53 0.65 4.02 -0.09
CA ALA A 53 0.54 4.55 1.27
C ALA A 53 -0.06 5.97 1.31
N PHE A 54 0.28 6.82 0.33
CA PHE A 54 -0.35 8.13 0.14
C PHE A 54 -1.86 7.98 0.00
N VAL A 55 -2.29 7.10 -0.90
CA VAL A 55 -3.71 6.93 -1.20
C VAL A 55 -4.47 6.36 -0.02
N SER A 56 -3.88 5.54 0.84
CA SER A 56 -4.50 5.05 2.08
C SER A 56 -5.03 6.15 3.00
N ALA A 57 -4.46 7.36 2.93
CA ALA A 57 -4.96 8.52 3.67
C ALA A 57 -6.20 9.18 3.04
N SER A 58 -6.57 8.80 1.82
CA SER A 58 -7.74 9.35 1.14
C SER A 58 -9.05 8.77 1.71
N PRO A 59 -10.13 9.58 1.71
CA PRO A 59 -11.44 9.14 2.20
C PRO A 59 -12.19 8.18 1.25
N PHE A 60 -11.62 7.86 0.07
CA PHE A 60 -12.31 7.16 -1.01
C PHE A 60 -12.24 5.63 -0.90
N MET A 61 -12.98 5.04 0.05
CA MET A 61 -13.04 3.59 0.27
C MET A 61 -13.39 2.79 -1.00
N GLY A 62 -12.61 1.76 -1.27
CA GLY A 62 -12.78 0.87 -2.43
C GLY A 62 -12.10 1.35 -3.72
N MET A 63 -11.89 2.67 -3.88
CA MET A 63 -11.17 3.22 -5.04
C MET A 63 -9.65 3.33 -4.82
N HIS A 64 -9.17 3.11 -3.60
CA HIS A 64 -7.75 3.21 -3.23
C HIS A 64 -6.81 2.48 -4.17
N LEU A 65 -7.14 1.26 -4.61
CA LEU A 65 -6.28 0.49 -5.52
C LEU A 65 -6.17 1.14 -6.90
N LEU A 66 -7.28 1.69 -7.42
CA LEU A 66 -7.31 2.36 -8.73
C LEU A 66 -6.55 3.68 -8.68
N ILE A 67 -6.79 4.48 -7.64
CA ILE A 67 -6.10 5.76 -7.45
C ILE A 67 -4.61 5.52 -7.20
N ALA A 68 -4.24 4.52 -6.39
CA ALA A 68 -2.85 4.16 -6.16
C ALA A 68 -2.16 3.66 -7.44
N ALA A 69 -2.85 2.88 -8.27
CA ALA A 69 -2.35 2.46 -9.57
C ALA A 69 -2.15 3.64 -10.51
N LEU A 70 -3.11 4.57 -10.56
CA LEU A 70 -3.05 5.77 -11.39
C LEU A 70 -1.89 6.69 -10.97
N ILE A 71 -1.77 6.99 -9.68
CA ILE A 71 -0.69 7.82 -9.15
C ILE A 71 0.67 7.15 -9.39
N ALA A 72 0.78 5.84 -9.12
CA ALA A 72 2.02 5.12 -9.39
C ALA A 72 2.38 5.17 -10.88
N TRP A 73 1.42 4.97 -11.78
CA TRP A 73 1.64 5.07 -13.21
C TRP A 73 2.09 6.46 -13.65
N LEU A 74 1.43 7.52 -13.17
CA LEU A 74 1.79 8.92 -13.47
C LEU A 74 3.19 9.29 -12.97
N LEU A 75 3.60 8.76 -11.82
CA LEU A 75 4.92 9.03 -11.24
C LEU A 75 6.04 8.10 -11.78
N GLY A 76 5.73 7.14 -12.66
CA GLY A 76 6.70 6.14 -13.10
C GLY A 76 7.04 5.08 -12.04
N GLY A 77 6.20 4.94 -11.03
CA GLY A 77 6.25 3.91 -10.00
C GLY A 77 5.66 2.58 -10.46
N ASN A 78 5.96 1.52 -9.70
CA ASN A 78 5.48 0.18 -9.98
C ASN A 78 4.04 0.01 -9.48
N ILE A 79 3.11 -0.25 -10.40
CA ILE A 79 1.67 -0.42 -10.12
C ILE A 79 1.39 -1.60 -9.16
N ILE A 80 2.14 -2.69 -9.26
CA ILE A 80 1.98 -3.84 -8.35
C ILE A 80 2.48 -3.46 -6.95
N ALA A 81 3.57 -2.69 -6.88
CA ALA A 81 4.08 -2.18 -5.62
C ALA A 81 3.10 -1.18 -4.98
N SER A 82 2.36 -0.39 -5.75
CA SER A 82 1.35 0.51 -5.19
C SER A 82 0.16 -0.22 -4.58
N ALA A 83 -0.28 -1.32 -5.18
CA ALA A 83 -1.27 -2.20 -4.56
C ALA A 83 -0.79 -2.83 -3.24
N VAL A 84 0.53 -3.01 -3.04
CA VAL A 84 1.10 -3.41 -1.75
C VAL A 84 1.15 -2.23 -0.78
N GLY A 85 1.50 -1.04 -1.29
CA GLY A 85 1.59 0.17 -0.50
C GLY A 85 0.27 0.56 0.19
N THR A 86 -0.88 0.24 -0.43
CA THR A 86 -2.19 0.51 0.18
C THR A 86 -2.41 -0.25 1.49
N TRP A 87 -1.64 -1.30 1.77
CA TRP A 87 -1.71 -2.05 3.03
C TRP A 87 -1.18 -1.25 4.22
N ALA A 88 -0.51 -0.12 3.98
CA ALA A 88 -0.24 0.86 5.02
C ALA A 88 -1.54 1.35 5.70
N GLY A 89 -2.64 1.39 4.95
CA GLY A 89 -4.01 1.51 5.47
C GLY A 89 -4.65 0.13 5.66
N ASN A 90 -4.51 -0.43 6.85
CA ASN A 90 -5.21 -1.62 7.32
C ASN A 90 -6.42 -1.25 8.22
N PRO A 91 -7.40 -2.15 8.45
CA PRO A 91 -8.58 -1.90 9.27
C PRO A 91 -8.30 -1.33 10.66
N ILE A 92 -7.15 -1.66 11.24
CA ILE A 92 -6.73 -1.15 12.56
C ILE A 92 -6.20 0.27 12.44
N SER A 93 -5.46 0.60 11.38
CA SER A 93 -4.92 1.94 11.14
C SER A 93 -5.94 2.95 10.60
N PHE A 94 -6.98 2.52 9.90
CA PHE A 94 -7.95 3.44 9.26
C PHE A 94 -8.62 4.41 10.24
N PRO A 95 -9.10 4.01 11.43
CA PRO A 95 -9.66 4.94 12.40
C PRO A 95 -8.69 6.06 12.79
N PHE A 96 -7.40 5.73 12.96
CA PHE A 96 -6.38 6.72 13.30
C PHE A 96 -6.07 7.65 12.12
N ILE A 97 -5.97 7.09 10.91
CA ILE A 97 -5.74 7.86 9.68
C ILE A 97 -6.91 8.82 9.47
N TRP A 98 -8.15 8.36 9.59
CA TRP A 98 -9.35 9.19 9.41
C TRP A 98 -9.48 10.28 10.45
N LEU A 99 -9.21 9.97 11.71
CA LEU A 99 -9.19 10.99 12.76
C LEU A 99 -8.12 12.06 12.46
N ALA A 100 -6.93 11.64 12.05
CA ALA A 100 -5.85 12.55 11.68
C ALA A 100 -6.22 13.42 10.48
N THR A 101 -6.73 12.83 9.40
CA THR A 101 -7.10 13.58 8.18
C THR A 101 -8.30 14.49 8.42
N PHE A 102 -9.27 14.07 9.23
CA PHE A 102 -10.41 14.90 9.61
C PHE A 102 -9.96 16.11 10.42
N ASN A 103 -9.18 15.92 11.48
CA ASN A 103 -8.71 17.02 12.35
C ASN A 103 -7.79 17.98 11.59
N ILE A 104 -6.81 17.45 10.85
CA ILE A 104 -5.90 18.28 10.05
C ILE A 104 -6.67 19.02 8.96
N GLY A 105 -7.69 18.39 8.37
CA GLY A 105 -8.58 19.04 7.40
C GLY A 105 -9.32 20.23 7.97
N HIS A 106 -9.94 20.08 9.15
CA HIS A 106 -10.67 21.16 9.82
C HIS A 106 -9.74 22.28 10.30
N LEU A 107 -8.55 21.93 10.78
CA LEU A 107 -7.50 22.88 11.12
C LEU A 107 -7.11 23.75 9.91
N ILE A 108 -6.90 23.13 8.75
CA ILE A 108 -6.54 23.85 7.51
C ILE A 108 -7.69 24.70 6.99
N LEU A 109 -8.93 24.22 7.10
CA LEU A 109 -10.13 24.95 6.68
C LEU A 109 -10.54 26.07 7.64
N GLY A 110 -9.94 26.15 8.84
CA GLY A 110 -10.34 27.09 9.88
C GLY A 110 -11.74 26.83 10.42
N THR A 111 -12.21 25.57 10.37
CA THR A 111 -13.56 25.15 10.80
C THR A 111 -13.48 24.26 12.04
N GLU A 112 -12.55 24.53 12.94
CA GLU A 112 -12.30 23.74 14.15
C GLU A 112 -13.54 23.62 15.04
N ASP A 113 -14.36 24.67 15.09
CA ASP A 113 -15.63 24.69 15.83
C ASP A 113 -16.61 23.61 15.35
N LYS A 114 -16.52 23.22 14.08
CA LYS A 114 -17.33 22.14 13.47
C LYS A 114 -16.68 20.77 13.62
N ALA A 115 -15.41 20.72 13.99
CA ALA A 115 -14.71 19.46 14.26
C ALA A 115 -15.14 18.83 15.58
N GLY A 116 -15.67 19.63 16.53
CA GLY A 116 -16.19 19.16 17.81
C GLY A 116 -17.53 18.42 17.71
N ASP A 117 -18.36 18.76 16.71
CA ASP A 117 -19.60 18.07 16.36
C ASP A 117 -19.30 16.82 15.51
N LEU A 118 -18.42 15.95 16.01
CA LEU A 118 -18.05 14.71 15.33
C LEU A 118 -19.32 13.89 15.07
N PRO A 119 -19.72 13.67 13.79
CA PRO A 119 -20.53 12.49 13.51
C PRO A 119 -19.71 11.31 14.01
N GLU A 120 -20.31 10.33 14.69
CA GLU A 120 -19.58 9.12 15.09
C GLU A 120 -18.90 8.55 13.84
N LEU A 121 -17.58 8.79 13.70
CA LEU A 121 -16.75 8.40 12.57
C LEU A 121 -16.58 6.88 12.64
N SER A 122 -17.66 6.20 12.31
CA SER A 122 -17.80 4.77 12.30
C SER A 122 -17.72 4.29 10.85
N LEU A 123 -17.30 3.04 10.67
CA LEU A 123 -17.37 2.38 9.37
C LEU A 123 -18.81 2.39 8.81
N GLY A 124 -19.83 2.38 9.69
CA GLY A 124 -21.24 2.47 9.31
C GLY A 124 -21.60 3.80 8.66
N LEU A 125 -21.03 4.93 9.12
CA LEU A 125 -21.28 6.24 8.50
C LEU A 125 -20.89 6.26 7.01
N PHE A 126 -19.79 5.62 6.65
CA PHE A 126 -19.33 5.56 5.25
C PHE A 126 -20.09 4.54 4.38
N ILE A 127 -20.85 3.64 5.00
CA ILE A 127 -21.62 2.58 4.30
C ILE A 127 -23.10 2.97 4.19
N ASP A 128 -23.67 3.55 5.24
CA ASP A 128 -25.11 3.74 5.40
C ASP A 128 -25.56 5.19 5.20
N ALA A 129 -24.65 6.18 5.21
CA ALA A 129 -25.04 7.59 5.08
C ALA A 129 -25.30 8.00 3.61
N PRO A 130 -26.29 8.88 3.38
CA PRO A 130 -26.53 9.46 2.06
C PRO A 130 -25.34 10.33 1.63
N ILE A 131 -25.06 10.37 0.32
CA ILE A 131 -23.92 11.10 -0.28
C ILE A 131 -23.90 12.58 0.14
N GLU A 132 -25.07 13.19 0.32
CA GLU A 132 -25.23 14.58 0.76
C GLU A 132 -24.71 14.82 2.18
N ALA A 133 -24.83 13.83 3.07
CA ALA A 133 -24.29 13.87 4.42
C ALA A 133 -22.77 13.61 4.46
N LEU A 134 -22.23 12.99 3.40
CA LEU A 134 -20.80 12.67 3.31
C LEU A 134 -19.95 13.85 2.84
N LEU A 135 -20.48 14.74 2.00
CA LEU A 135 -19.76 15.93 1.50
C LEU A 135 -19.05 16.77 2.57
N PRO A 136 -19.72 17.20 3.66
CA PRO A 136 -19.08 18.00 4.71
C PRO A 136 -18.02 17.24 5.52
N VAL A 137 -18.02 15.90 5.48
CA VAL A 137 -17.01 15.05 6.12
C VAL A 137 -15.85 14.76 5.18
N ILE A 138 -16.15 14.45 3.91
CA ILE A 138 -15.18 14.09 2.87
C ILE A 138 -14.28 15.28 2.55
N LEU A 139 -14.81 16.51 2.48
CA LEU A 139 -14.01 17.66 2.05
C LEU A 139 -12.84 17.97 3.01
N PRO A 140 -13.05 18.12 4.34
CA PRO A 140 -11.94 18.24 5.29
C PRO A 140 -11.00 17.03 5.22
N MET A 141 -11.54 15.81 5.18
CA MET A 141 -10.72 14.60 5.11
C MET A 141 -9.89 14.50 3.83
N ALA A 142 -10.36 15.02 2.70
CA ALA A 142 -9.61 15.06 1.45
C ALA A 142 -8.41 16.02 1.57
N ILE A 143 -8.61 17.19 2.18
CA ILE A 143 -7.56 18.18 2.40
C ILE A 143 -6.53 17.65 3.40
N GLY A 144 -6.96 17.17 4.57
CA GLY A 144 -6.06 16.55 5.53
C GLY A 144 -5.42 15.27 5.00
N GLY A 145 -6.12 14.55 4.12
CA GLY A 145 -5.64 13.37 3.41
C GLY A 145 -4.42 13.64 2.53
N VAL A 146 -4.32 14.82 1.91
CA VAL A 146 -3.10 15.22 1.17
C VAL A 146 -1.91 15.33 2.11
N VAL A 147 -2.08 16.00 3.26
CA VAL A 147 -1.00 16.22 4.23
C VAL A 147 -0.55 14.92 4.87
N VAL A 148 -1.50 14.16 5.45
CA VAL A 148 -1.21 12.85 6.06
C VAL A 148 -0.67 11.87 5.02
N GLY A 149 -1.24 11.89 3.81
CA GLY A 149 -0.78 11.08 2.69
C GLY A 149 0.67 11.36 2.33
N ILE A 150 1.09 12.62 2.26
CA ILE A 150 2.51 12.98 1.99
C ILE A 150 3.41 12.43 3.09
N VAL A 151 3.03 12.58 4.36
CA VAL A 151 3.79 12.04 5.49
C VAL A 151 3.92 10.52 5.38
N MET A 152 2.81 9.81 5.10
CA MET A 152 2.82 8.36 4.89
C MET A 152 3.65 7.94 3.68
N ALA A 153 3.59 8.70 2.58
CA ALA A 153 4.36 8.45 1.37
C ALA A 153 5.87 8.55 1.66
N VAL A 154 6.29 9.61 2.35
CA VAL A 154 7.67 9.83 2.77
C VAL A 154 8.14 8.73 3.72
N ALA A 155 7.33 8.42 4.74
CA ALA A 155 7.61 7.38 5.73
C ALA A 155 7.72 5.98 5.09
N THR A 156 7.03 5.75 3.98
CA THR A 156 7.07 4.48 3.24
C THR A 156 8.21 4.45 2.21
N TYR A 157 8.45 5.56 1.52
CA TYR A 157 9.40 5.66 0.41
C TYR A 157 10.83 5.37 0.84
N TYR A 158 11.34 6.07 1.86
CA TYR A 158 12.75 5.96 2.25
C TYR A 158 13.13 4.57 2.79
N PRO A 159 12.38 3.98 3.73
CA PRO A 159 12.67 2.61 4.19
C PRO A 159 12.55 1.58 3.07
N SER A 160 11.55 1.73 2.19
CA SER A 160 11.37 0.82 1.04
C SER A 160 12.52 0.92 0.06
N LEU A 161 12.96 2.14 -0.26
CA LEU A 161 14.09 2.37 -1.15
C LEU A 161 15.36 1.73 -0.60
N TRP A 162 15.64 1.94 0.69
CA TRP A 162 16.78 1.35 1.36
C TRP A 162 16.70 -0.18 1.38
N GLY A 163 15.56 -0.75 1.79
CA GLY A 163 15.35 -2.19 1.86
C GLY A 163 15.46 -2.88 0.50
N VAL A 164 14.87 -2.31 -0.55
CA VAL A 164 14.93 -2.86 -1.91
C VAL A 164 16.35 -2.76 -2.49
N ARG A 165 17.04 -1.62 -2.32
CA ARG A 165 18.45 -1.47 -2.77
C ARG A 165 19.35 -2.49 -2.11
N PHE A 166 19.20 -2.69 -0.80
CA PHE A 166 19.99 -3.65 -0.04
C PHE A 166 19.76 -5.09 -0.52
N TYR A 167 18.50 -5.45 -0.79
CA TYR A 167 18.15 -6.75 -1.34
C TYR A 167 18.72 -6.96 -2.75
N GLN A 168 18.58 -5.96 -3.63
CA GLN A 168 19.08 -6.01 -5.01
C GLN A 168 20.62 -6.14 -5.05
N LYS A 169 21.33 -5.40 -4.19
CA LYS A 169 22.80 -5.51 -4.06
C LYS A 169 23.21 -6.93 -3.68
N ARG A 170 22.61 -7.48 -2.61
CA ARG A 170 22.90 -8.86 -2.16
C ARG A 170 22.60 -9.91 -3.23
N ARG A 171 21.58 -9.70 -4.06
CA ARG A 171 21.26 -10.62 -5.16
C ARG A 171 22.33 -10.54 -6.26
N ARG A 172 22.79 -9.34 -6.61
CA ARG A 172 23.84 -9.13 -7.61
C ARG A 172 25.16 -9.77 -7.16
N ASP A 173 25.57 -9.54 -5.91
CA ASP A 173 26.79 -10.13 -5.35
C ASP A 173 26.79 -11.67 -5.39
N LYS A 174 25.61 -12.31 -5.25
CA LYS A 174 25.48 -13.77 -5.36
C LYS A 174 25.61 -14.27 -6.79
N LEU A 175 25.09 -13.53 -7.77
CA LEU A 175 25.20 -13.88 -9.18
C LEU A 175 26.65 -13.71 -9.66
N ASP A 176 27.31 -12.62 -9.25
CA ASP A 176 28.70 -12.35 -9.60
C ASP A 176 29.64 -13.44 -9.03
N ARG A 177 29.39 -13.90 -7.78
CA ARG A 177 30.13 -15.04 -7.19
C ARG A 177 29.88 -16.37 -7.89
N ALA A 178 28.64 -16.61 -8.33
CA ALA A 178 28.31 -17.83 -9.07
C ALA A 178 28.98 -17.84 -10.45
N GLN A 179 29.01 -16.69 -11.14
CA GLN A 179 29.70 -16.54 -12.42
C GLN A 179 31.22 -16.73 -12.27
N ALA A 180 31.84 -16.10 -11.26
CA ALA A 180 33.28 -16.25 -11.00
C ALA A 180 33.69 -17.70 -10.68
N GLY A 181 32.80 -18.50 -10.08
CA GLY A 181 33.02 -19.93 -9.89
C GLY A 181 33.05 -20.71 -11.20
N ILE A 182 32.11 -20.41 -12.10
CA ILE A 182 32.03 -21.04 -13.43
C ILE A 182 33.26 -20.67 -14.28
N ASP A 183 33.67 -19.39 -14.26
CA ASP A 183 34.82 -18.92 -15.03
C ASP A 183 36.14 -19.55 -14.54
N ASN A 184 36.30 -19.73 -13.22
CA ASN A 184 37.47 -20.40 -12.64
C ASN A 184 37.53 -21.90 -13.00
N GLU A 185 36.40 -22.62 -12.97
CA GLU A 185 36.33 -24.03 -13.40
C GLU A 185 36.68 -24.20 -14.88
N ALA A 186 36.24 -23.27 -15.74
CA ALA A 186 36.55 -23.30 -17.17
C ALA A 186 38.05 -23.07 -17.46
N SER A 187 38.70 -22.16 -16.70
CA SER A 187 40.11 -21.82 -16.88
C SER A 187 41.10 -22.85 -16.31
N GLY A 188 40.67 -23.73 -15.41
CA GLY A 188 41.52 -24.78 -14.81
C GLY A 188 41.66 -26.06 -15.64
N HIS A 189 40.99 -26.13 -16.80
CA HIS A 189 41.01 -27.27 -17.72
C HIS A 189 41.85 -27.03 -19.00
N GLU A 190 42.49 -25.87 -19.13
CA GLU A 190 43.51 -25.56 -20.16
C GLU A 190 44.93 -25.70 -19.60
#